data_AF-B4SA20-F1
#
_entry.id   AF-B4SA20-F1
#
_cell.length_a   1.000
_cell.length_b   1.000
_cell.length_c   1.000
_cell.angle_alpha   90.00
_cell.angle_beta   90.00
_cell.angle_gamma   90.00
#
_symmetry.space_group_name_H-M   'P 1'
#
loop_
_entity.id
_entity.type
_entity.pdbx_description
1 polymer ?
#
loop_
_entity_poly.entity_id
_entity_poly.type
_entity_poly.pdbx_seq_one_letter_code
_entity_poly.pdbx_strand_id
1 'polypeptide(L)'
;MKCFITNRECRYDGPNYETNEIFMISPFGFPYDDLYSYAIAPNVKNKMKGYKISRADQSLQLGYVMCERICRRILRSSFILVDLTLPNGNVYYELGLSYGLCKSIGILQKKSADNPYIKAFLSSPGSAIIHEYNKLENLLNSDILLESKKEPYILSSETRNSLQIELQKLINDDPPVILNIVNNDGPVLDLHEIAIKNALNVKKNKNNEVEGVVDVLETLERWTVDTIIVDQDLDIQNAFKKIIAAKICVFDMTHYRDPVNAYMFFLLGLAHALEREAIPVINRPMNLSVPFDIRGLWQVNFDKIEDLTKELSQIVAIIDADVKKEQKNRLYKDIWDPFLKEKKLSVYTCAREVSHDENRGKRTNIDKWDFITVSDLSFFIAQMYETAEVNVEKPKNKKKASELTDQNELTDFHKQIREEIHDRNCVIVGSPDVSDYAEVILSDLHGIMPHSQGQKRDNLPFIFYKRTQGTDHPRKNSSFYLEPESTQKDRVEFGPNGRTRVECDEYANDQDGVKCNHGQTCIVITIAKNPHQSANGEQRQVMILSGFTGVGTYGAIKFLTDPTNQYNRELIKFFKHENKNKLPFPNNNILGVHLLLAVEYDCLDDGSSGDTREPTSITLKGVEKIFQKCDQSCG
;
A
#
# COMPACT_ATOMS: atom_id res chain seq x y z
N MET A 1 -8.36 -4.84 -2.74
CA MET A 1 -9.07 -5.87 -3.50
C MET A 1 -9.54 -5.30 -4.83
N LYS A 2 -9.17 -5.94 -5.94
CA LYS A 2 -9.71 -5.65 -7.27
C LYS A 2 -11.13 -6.21 -7.41
N CYS A 3 -11.96 -5.53 -8.19
CA CYS A 3 -13.29 -5.98 -8.56
C CYS A 3 -13.19 -7.16 -9.54
N PHE A 4 -13.73 -8.33 -9.18
CA PHE A 4 -13.65 -9.53 -10.01
C PHE A 4 -14.52 -9.48 -11.29
N ILE A 5 -15.42 -8.50 -11.38
CA ILE A 5 -16.25 -8.27 -12.57
C ILE A 5 -15.51 -7.41 -13.60
N THR A 6 -14.76 -6.40 -13.13
CA THR A 6 -14.16 -5.38 -14.02
C THR A 6 -12.63 -5.42 -14.06
N ASN A 7 -12.00 -6.22 -13.20
CA ASN A 7 -10.57 -6.26 -12.93
C ASN A 7 -9.92 -4.88 -12.62
N ARG A 8 -10.68 -3.96 -12.01
CA ARG A 8 -10.23 -2.62 -11.56
C ARG A 8 -10.27 -2.50 -10.05
N GLU A 9 -9.78 -1.42 -9.44
CA GLU A 9 -9.94 -1.21 -7.99
C GLU A 9 -11.42 -1.27 -7.59
N CYS A 10 -11.72 -1.99 -6.49
CA CYS A 10 -13.09 -2.12 -6.02
C CYS A 10 -13.57 -0.78 -5.44
N ARG A 11 -14.67 -0.24 -5.98
CA ARG A 11 -15.27 1.04 -5.52
C ARG A 11 -15.90 0.96 -4.12
N TYR A 12 -16.12 -0.25 -3.60
CA TYR A 12 -16.66 -0.42 -2.26
C TYR A 12 -15.52 -0.38 -1.25
N ASP A 13 -15.60 0.56 -0.31
CA ASP A 13 -14.72 0.60 0.85
C ASP A 13 -14.75 -0.76 1.54
N GLY A 14 -13.55 -1.30 1.83
CA GLY A 14 -13.41 -2.54 2.60
C GLY A 14 -14.26 -2.47 3.87
N PRO A 15 -14.85 -3.59 4.32
CA PRO A 15 -15.86 -3.51 5.36
C PRO A 15 -15.30 -2.95 6.66
N ASN A 16 -16.14 -2.20 7.38
CA ASN A 16 -16.14 -2.31 8.84
C ASN A 16 -16.45 -3.77 9.16
N TYR A 17 -15.47 -4.51 9.68
CA TYR A 17 -15.66 -5.90 10.09
C TYR A 17 -16.74 -5.96 11.17
N GLU A 18 -17.85 -6.64 10.89
CA GLU A 18 -18.80 -7.00 11.93
C GLU A 18 -18.32 -8.30 12.57
N THR A 19 -17.86 -8.21 13.82
CA THR A 19 -17.22 -9.33 14.54
C THR A 19 -18.14 -10.52 14.82
N ASN A 20 -19.44 -10.41 14.49
CA ASN A 20 -20.46 -11.40 14.81
C ASN A 20 -21.31 -11.86 13.60
N GLU A 21 -20.83 -11.72 12.36
CA GLU A 21 -21.49 -12.31 11.19
C GLU A 21 -20.90 -13.67 10.81
N ILE A 22 -21.80 -14.61 10.49
CA ILE A 22 -21.54 -15.91 9.88
C ILE A 22 -22.12 -15.89 8.47
N PHE A 23 -21.32 -16.32 7.49
CA PHE A 23 -21.82 -16.52 6.13
C PHE A 23 -21.78 -18.00 5.78
N MET A 24 -22.94 -18.52 5.36
CA MET A 24 -23.07 -19.89 4.88
C MET A 24 -22.96 -19.92 3.36
N ILE A 25 -22.02 -20.74 2.89
CA ILE A 25 -21.80 -21.08 1.49
C ILE A 25 -22.37 -22.49 1.30
N SER A 26 -23.42 -22.64 0.49
CA SER A 26 -24.01 -23.96 0.21
C SER A 26 -24.63 -24.01 -1.18
N PRO A 27 -24.85 -25.21 -1.74
CA PRO A 27 -25.74 -25.34 -2.88
C PRO A 27 -27.16 -24.83 -2.52
N PHE A 28 -27.95 -24.53 -3.55
CA PHE A 28 -29.35 -24.15 -3.42
C PHE A 28 -30.27 -25.32 -3.73
N GLY A 29 -31.52 -25.22 -3.29
CA GLY A 29 -32.55 -26.22 -3.52
C GLY A 29 -32.61 -27.28 -2.42
N PHE A 30 -33.54 -28.20 -2.56
CA PHE A 30 -33.67 -29.33 -1.64
C PHE A 30 -32.45 -30.27 -1.76
N PRO A 31 -31.85 -30.73 -0.64
CA PRO A 31 -32.26 -30.52 0.76
C PRO A 31 -31.58 -29.35 1.49
N TYR A 32 -30.74 -28.56 0.80
CA TYR A 32 -29.92 -27.51 1.41
C TYR A 32 -30.73 -26.34 1.98
N ASP A 33 -31.83 -25.99 1.32
CA ASP A 33 -32.73 -24.92 1.79
C ASP A 33 -33.41 -25.28 3.11
N ASP A 34 -33.83 -26.54 3.23
CA ASP A 34 -34.41 -27.08 4.47
C ASP A 34 -33.35 -27.15 5.57
N LEU A 35 -32.14 -27.60 5.22
CA LEU A 35 -31.03 -27.65 6.16
C LEU A 35 -30.69 -26.27 6.73
N TYR A 36 -30.63 -25.26 5.87
CA TYR A 36 -30.40 -23.88 6.30
C TYR A 36 -31.55 -23.38 7.19
N SER A 37 -32.79 -23.50 6.71
CA SER A 37 -33.96 -22.84 7.30
C SER A 37 -34.43 -23.49 8.60
N TYR A 38 -34.35 -24.82 8.69
CA TYR A 38 -34.89 -25.58 9.82
C TYR A 38 -33.83 -26.06 10.82
N ALA A 39 -32.56 -26.16 10.43
CA ALA A 39 -31.48 -26.55 11.34
C ALA A 39 -30.50 -25.40 11.60
N ILE A 40 -29.75 -24.95 10.61
CA ILE A 40 -28.56 -24.11 10.85
C ILE A 40 -28.95 -22.71 11.36
N ALA A 41 -29.81 -22.00 10.64
CA ALA A 41 -30.18 -20.63 11.01
C ALA A 41 -30.88 -20.51 12.38
N PRO A 42 -31.87 -21.38 12.70
CA PRO A 42 -32.46 -21.40 14.04
C PRO A 42 -31.46 -21.70 15.15
N ASN A 43 -30.51 -22.62 14.96
CA ASN A 43 -29.52 -22.96 15.99
C ASN A 43 -28.54 -21.82 16.26
N VAL A 44 -28.03 -21.15 15.21
CA VAL A 44 -27.19 -19.95 15.39
C VAL A 44 -27.96 -18.89 16.19
N LYS A 45 -29.20 -18.58 15.79
CA LYS A 45 -30.03 -17.57 16.47
C LYS A 45 -30.29 -17.91 17.94
N ASN A 46 -30.60 -19.17 18.24
CA ASN A 46 -31.01 -19.58 19.59
C ASN A 46 -29.82 -19.76 20.54
N LYS A 47 -28.65 -20.16 20.03
CA LYS A 47 -27.54 -20.63 20.87
C LYS A 47 -26.26 -19.79 20.75
N MET A 48 -26.09 -18.98 19.70
CA MET A 48 -24.97 -18.06 19.54
C MET A 48 -25.44 -16.60 19.70
N LYS A 49 -25.62 -16.16 20.95
CA LYS A 49 -26.09 -14.80 21.25
C LYS A 49 -25.21 -13.74 20.57
N GLY A 50 -25.85 -12.80 19.89
CA GLY A 50 -25.18 -11.70 19.17
C GLY A 50 -24.70 -12.05 17.76
N TYR A 51 -24.72 -13.34 17.37
CA TYR A 51 -24.37 -13.76 16.01
C TYR A 51 -25.55 -13.68 15.05
N LYS A 52 -25.25 -13.29 13.81
CA LYS A 52 -26.17 -13.36 12.68
C LYS A 52 -25.61 -14.31 11.65
N ILE A 53 -26.46 -15.13 11.04
CA ILE A 53 -26.09 -15.96 9.90
C ILE A 53 -26.84 -15.49 8.66
N SER A 54 -26.15 -15.52 7.52
CA SER A 54 -26.74 -15.20 6.22
C SER A 54 -26.28 -16.20 5.16
N ARG A 55 -27.08 -16.36 4.11
CA ARG A 55 -26.77 -17.13 2.90
C ARG A 55 -27.06 -16.24 1.68
N ALA A 56 -26.34 -16.45 0.58
CA ALA A 56 -26.37 -15.57 -0.59
C ALA A 56 -27.79 -15.34 -1.11
N ASP A 57 -28.64 -16.36 -1.13
CA ASP A 57 -30.03 -16.32 -1.61
C ASP A 57 -30.97 -15.45 -0.75
N GLN A 58 -30.61 -15.13 0.51
CA GLN A 58 -31.46 -14.37 1.42
C GLN A 58 -31.40 -12.84 1.26
N SER A 59 -30.44 -12.32 0.51
CA SER A 59 -30.32 -10.87 0.26
C SER A 59 -31.11 -10.45 -0.97
N LEU A 60 -32.18 -9.68 -0.77
CA LEU A 60 -32.97 -9.02 -1.84
C LEU A 60 -32.33 -7.69 -2.30
N GLN A 61 -31.01 -7.52 -2.14
CA GLN A 61 -30.35 -6.25 -2.42
C GLN A 61 -30.22 -6.00 -3.93
N LEU A 62 -30.54 -4.76 -4.34
CA LEU A 62 -30.27 -4.26 -5.69
C LEU A 62 -28.75 -4.11 -5.88
N GLY A 63 -28.18 -4.75 -6.90
CA GLY A 63 -26.74 -4.70 -7.19
C GLY A 63 -26.23 -5.96 -7.89
N TYR A 64 -24.95 -5.98 -8.26
CA TYR A 64 -24.31 -7.18 -8.79
C TYR A 64 -24.19 -8.26 -7.71
N VAL A 65 -24.63 -9.48 -8.03
CA VAL A 65 -24.62 -10.65 -7.13
C VAL A 65 -23.24 -10.85 -6.50
N MET A 66 -22.18 -10.83 -7.32
CA MET A 66 -20.80 -10.97 -6.85
C MET A 66 -20.41 -9.92 -5.81
N CYS A 67 -20.76 -8.65 -6.02
CA CYS A 67 -20.37 -7.57 -5.11
C CYS A 67 -21.14 -7.62 -3.79
N GLU A 68 -22.47 -7.64 -3.84
CA GLU A 68 -23.32 -7.45 -2.65
C GLU A 68 -23.63 -8.75 -1.89
N ARG A 69 -23.75 -9.86 -2.61
CA ARG A 69 -24.22 -11.13 -2.03
C ARG A 69 -23.09 -12.07 -1.65
N ILE A 70 -21.95 -11.97 -2.34
CA ILE A 70 -20.79 -12.86 -2.14
C ILE A 70 -19.64 -12.10 -1.49
N CYS A 71 -18.95 -11.20 -2.21
CA CYS A 71 -17.73 -10.56 -1.74
C CYS A 71 -17.95 -9.80 -0.43
N ARG A 72 -18.99 -8.96 -0.36
CA ARG A 72 -19.30 -8.18 0.85
C ARG A 72 -19.65 -9.06 2.04
N ARG A 73 -20.34 -10.18 1.83
CA ARG A 73 -20.73 -11.11 2.89
C ARG A 73 -19.54 -11.90 3.43
N ILE A 74 -18.69 -12.41 2.55
CA ILE A 74 -17.43 -13.05 2.94
C ILE A 74 -16.55 -12.06 3.71
N LEU A 75 -16.38 -10.84 3.17
CA LEU A 75 -15.54 -9.81 3.78
C LEU A 75 -16.02 -9.39 5.17
N ARG A 76 -17.33 -9.19 5.37
CA ARG A 76 -17.90 -8.83 6.69
C ARG A 76 -17.90 -9.96 7.69
N SER A 77 -18.02 -11.20 7.23
CA SER A 77 -18.15 -12.33 8.12
C SER A 77 -16.85 -12.66 8.83
N SER A 78 -16.99 -12.89 10.14
CA SER A 78 -15.92 -13.40 11.00
C SER A 78 -15.72 -14.91 10.84
N PHE A 79 -16.76 -15.62 10.41
CA PHE A 79 -16.78 -17.08 10.28
C PHE A 79 -17.54 -17.50 9.03
N ILE A 80 -17.00 -18.47 8.31
CA ILE A 80 -17.56 -19.02 7.07
C ILE A 80 -17.92 -20.48 7.33
N LEU A 81 -19.16 -20.84 7.01
CA LEU A 81 -19.63 -22.22 7.07
C LEU A 81 -19.88 -22.69 5.64
N VAL A 82 -19.21 -23.75 5.19
CA VAL A 82 -19.32 -24.24 3.81
C VAL A 82 -19.87 -25.65 3.76
N ASP A 83 -20.86 -25.92 2.92
CA ASP A 83 -21.36 -27.28 2.65
C ASP A 83 -20.76 -27.85 1.37
N LEU A 84 -19.90 -28.87 1.52
CA LEU A 84 -19.22 -29.58 0.44
C LEU A 84 -19.83 -30.95 0.17
N THR A 85 -21.12 -31.14 0.44
CA THR A 85 -21.83 -32.38 0.10
C THR A 85 -21.82 -32.67 -1.40
N LEU A 86 -21.84 -31.63 -2.25
CA LEU A 86 -21.74 -31.76 -3.71
C LEU A 86 -20.56 -30.98 -4.26
N PRO A 87 -19.97 -31.42 -5.38
CA PRO A 87 -18.90 -30.72 -6.09
C PRO A 87 -19.43 -29.50 -6.86
N ASN A 88 -20.06 -28.55 -6.16
CA ASN A 88 -20.67 -27.37 -6.76
C ASN A 88 -19.62 -26.28 -7.04
N GLY A 89 -19.46 -25.88 -8.30
CA GLY A 89 -18.45 -24.90 -8.70
C GLY A 89 -18.58 -23.52 -8.04
N ASN A 90 -19.80 -23.01 -7.81
CA ASN A 90 -20.01 -21.75 -7.10
C ASN A 90 -19.52 -21.84 -5.64
N VAL A 91 -19.89 -22.93 -4.96
CA VAL A 91 -19.47 -23.20 -3.57
C VAL A 91 -17.95 -23.27 -3.45
N TYR A 92 -17.29 -23.97 -4.38
CA TYR A 92 -15.83 -24.08 -4.38
C TYR A 92 -15.14 -22.75 -4.68
N TYR A 93 -15.70 -21.92 -5.58
CA TYR A 93 -15.20 -20.57 -5.83
C TYR A 93 -15.27 -19.68 -4.58
N GLU A 94 -16.41 -19.67 -3.89
CA GLU A 94 -16.59 -18.89 -2.64
C GLU A 94 -15.71 -19.42 -1.50
N LEU A 95 -15.49 -20.74 -1.45
CA LEU A 95 -14.52 -21.36 -0.54
C LEU A 95 -13.10 -20.88 -0.84
N GLY A 96 -12.69 -20.85 -2.12
CA GLY A 96 -11.40 -20.34 -2.55
C GLY A 96 -11.17 -18.89 -2.14
N LEU A 97 -12.18 -18.04 -2.35
CA LEU A 97 -12.16 -16.65 -1.90
C LEU A 97 -11.98 -16.55 -0.38
N SER A 98 -12.77 -17.31 0.38
CA SER A 98 -12.73 -17.32 1.84
C SER A 98 -11.36 -17.81 2.36
N TYR A 99 -10.80 -18.83 1.70
CA TYR A 99 -9.51 -19.41 2.01
C TYR A 99 -8.38 -18.40 1.78
N GLY A 100 -8.33 -17.75 0.62
CA GLY A 100 -7.33 -16.72 0.31
C GLY A 100 -7.43 -15.49 1.22
N LEU A 101 -8.64 -15.13 1.66
CA LEU A 101 -8.88 -14.06 2.63
C LEU A 101 -8.60 -14.45 4.08
N CYS A 102 -8.00 -15.62 4.32
CA CYS A 102 -7.65 -16.12 5.65
C CYS A 102 -8.86 -16.18 6.60
N LYS A 103 -10.07 -16.43 6.08
CA LYS A 103 -11.27 -16.53 6.91
C LYS A 103 -11.26 -17.80 7.75
N SER A 104 -11.87 -17.72 8.92
CA SER A 104 -12.18 -18.88 9.74
C SER A 104 -13.26 -19.71 9.07
N ILE A 105 -12.93 -20.94 8.65
CA ILE A 105 -13.83 -21.80 7.85
C ILE A 105 -14.15 -23.10 8.61
N GLY A 106 -15.44 -23.47 8.65
CA GLY A 106 -15.92 -24.80 9.02
C GLY A 106 -16.57 -25.51 7.83
N ILE A 107 -16.31 -26.81 7.67
CA ILE A 107 -16.80 -27.61 6.53
C ILE A 107 -17.90 -28.57 6.99
N LEU A 108 -18.99 -28.63 6.23
CA LEU A 108 -20.06 -29.60 6.38
C LEU A 108 -20.03 -30.58 5.21
N GLN A 109 -20.27 -31.86 5.50
CA GLN A 109 -20.46 -32.88 4.48
C GLN A 109 -21.53 -33.87 4.93
N LYS A 110 -22.43 -34.26 4.04
CA LYS A 110 -23.28 -35.42 4.30
C LYS A 110 -22.42 -36.69 4.30
N LYS A 111 -22.53 -37.54 5.32
CA LYS A 111 -21.70 -38.75 5.47
C LYS A 111 -21.74 -39.69 4.26
N SER A 112 -22.89 -39.79 3.60
CA SER A 112 -23.07 -40.67 2.44
C SER A 112 -22.68 -40.00 1.12
N ALA A 113 -22.09 -38.80 1.15
CA ALA A 113 -21.79 -38.04 -0.05
C ALA A 113 -20.48 -38.52 -0.69
N ASP A 114 -20.55 -38.78 -1.98
CA ASP A 114 -19.39 -39.09 -2.81
C ASP A 114 -18.90 -37.81 -3.50
N ASN A 115 -18.26 -36.92 -2.73
CA ASN A 115 -17.58 -35.75 -3.27
C ASN A 115 -16.07 -36.02 -3.33
N PRO A 116 -15.50 -36.25 -4.53
CA PRO A 116 -14.10 -36.64 -4.67
C PRO A 116 -13.12 -35.52 -4.27
N TYR A 117 -13.56 -34.27 -4.27
CA TYR A 117 -12.71 -33.10 -4.04
C TYR A 117 -12.56 -32.72 -2.56
N ILE A 118 -13.17 -33.46 -1.62
CA ILE A 118 -13.10 -33.07 -0.21
C ILE A 118 -11.79 -33.50 0.47
N LYS A 119 -11.17 -34.57 -0.05
CA LYS A 119 -9.98 -35.21 0.55
C LYS A 119 -8.79 -34.25 0.66
N ALA A 120 -8.61 -33.32 -0.27
CA ALA A 120 -7.49 -32.37 -0.21
C ALA A 120 -7.60 -31.37 0.96
N PHE A 121 -8.80 -31.10 1.46
CA PHE A 121 -9.02 -30.24 2.63
C PHE A 121 -8.80 -30.97 3.95
N LEU A 122 -8.89 -32.31 3.96
CA LEU A 122 -8.62 -33.15 5.13
C LEU A 122 -7.12 -33.30 5.44
N SER A 123 -6.29 -33.32 4.40
CA SER A 123 -4.85 -33.60 4.51
C SER A 123 -3.98 -32.36 4.74
N SER A 124 -4.56 -31.16 4.77
CA SER A 124 -3.82 -29.91 4.94
C SER A 124 -3.53 -29.60 6.42
N PRO A 125 -2.35 -29.07 6.79
CA PRO A 125 -2.06 -28.64 8.16
C PRO A 125 -3.07 -27.59 8.63
N GLY A 126 -3.74 -27.84 9.76
CA GLY A 126 -4.84 -27.00 10.26
C GLY A 126 -6.19 -27.28 9.62
N SER A 127 -6.37 -28.48 9.04
CA SER A 127 -7.54 -28.95 8.29
C SER A 127 -8.87 -28.46 8.88
N ALA A 128 -9.70 -27.90 8.00
CA ALA A 128 -11.02 -27.42 8.37
C ALA A 128 -11.82 -28.56 9.01
N ILE A 129 -12.45 -28.29 10.15
CA ILE A 129 -13.23 -29.31 10.85
C ILE A 129 -14.35 -29.78 9.92
N ILE A 130 -14.33 -31.06 9.57
CA ILE A 130 -15.41 -31.69 8.82
C ILE A 130 -16.44 -32.17 9.81
N HIS A 131 -17.65 -31.64 9.68
CA HIS A 131 -18.79 -32.13 10.43
C HIS A 131 -19.68 -32.98 9.52
N GLU A 132 -19.67 -34.29 9.76
CA GLU A 132 -20.53 -35.24 9.08
C GLU A 132 -21.97 -35.12 9.58
N TYR A 133 -22.93 -35.04 8.65
CA TYR A 133 -24.34 -35.09 9.00
C TYR A 133 -25.09 -36.17 8.19
N ASN A 134 -25.91 -36.98 8.88
CA ASN A 134 -26.72 -38.04 8.28
C ASN A 134 -28.21 -37.67 8.16
N LYS A 135 -28.70 -36.84 9.11
CA LYS A 135 -30.08 -36.35 9.23
C LYS A 135 -30.05 -34.93 9.79
N LEU A 136 -31.05 -34.10 9.48
CA LEU A 136 -31.20 -32.72 10.00
C LEU A 136 -31.04 -32.66 11.54
N GLU A 137 -31.51 -33.68 12.25
CA GLU A 137 -31.46 -33.81 13.71
C GLU A 137 -30.03 -33.76 14.29
N ASN A 138 -29.03 -34.21 13.55
CA ASN A 138 -27.63 -34.17 14.00
C ASN A 138 -27.06 -32.75 14.01
N LEU A 139 -27.53 -31.88 13.11
CA LEU A 139 -27.16 -30.46 13.06
C LEU A 139 -28.00 -29.59 14.00
N LEU A 140 -29.05 -30.16 14.63
CA LEU A 140 -29.71 -29.55 15.79
C LEU A 140 -28.83 -29.63 17.06
N ASN A 141 -27.79 -30.46 17.04
CA ASN A 141 -26.80 -30.52 18.10
C ASN A 141 -25.80 -29.36 17.91
N SER A 142 -25.89 -28.36 18.80
CA SER A 142 -25.18 -27.09 18.70
C SER A 142 -23.69 -27.14 18.93
N ASP A 143 -23.23 -28.25 19.48
CA ASP A 143 -21.83 -28.44 19.80
C ASP A 143 -20.98 -28.42 18.53
N ILE A 144 -21.52 -28.92 17.41
CA ILE A 144 -20.90 -28.89 16.08
C ILE A 144 -20.57 -27.46 15.61
N LEU A 145 -21.53 -26.52 15.71
CA LEU A 145 -21.36 -25.11 15.30
C LEU A 145 -20.45 -24.32 16.26
N LEU A 146 -20.45 -24.69 17.55
CA LEU A 146 -19.58 -24.07 18.54
C LEU A 146 -18.14 -24.61 18.45
N GLU A 147 -17.96 -25.90 18.15
CA GLU A 147 -16.68 -26.57 17.91
C GLU A 147 -16.03 -26.07 16.62
N SER A 148 -16.80 -25.95 15.53
CA SER A 148 -16.32 -25.39 14.24
C SER A 148 -15.71 -23.99 14.39
N LYS A 149 -16.22 -23.21 15.36
CA LYS A 149 -15.72 -21.87 15.68
C LYS A 149 -14.54 -21.88 16.67
N LYS A 150 -14.40 -22.92 17.50
CA LYS A 150 -13.29 -23.04 18.47
C LYS A 150 -11.99 -23.46 17.79
N GLU A 151 -12.05 -24.28 16.75
CA GLU A 151 -10.87 -24.70 15.95
C GLU A 151 -11.06 -24.39 14.45
N PRO A 152 -11.22 -23.10 14.08
CA PRO A 152 -11.44 -22.77 12.69
C PRO A 152 -10.18 -23.02 11.85
N TYR A 153 -10.36 -23.33 10.56
CA TYR A 153 -9.24 -23.27 9.62
C TYR A 153 -8.68 -21.85 9.61
N ILE A 154 -7.40 -21.71 9.93
CA ILE A 154 -6.64 -20.47 9.84
C ILE A 154 -5.34 -20.81 9.12
N LEU A 155 -5.06 -20.11 8.02
CA LEU A 155 -3.77 -20.23 7.32
C LEU A 155 -2.62 -20.16 8.33
N SER A 156 -1.80 -21.21 8.39
CA SER A 156 -0.73 -21.34 9.38
C SER A 156 0.23 -20.14 9.31
N SER A 157 0.84 -19.80 10.44
CA SER A 157 1.85 -18.74 10.49
C SER A 157 3.01 -18.99 9.53
N GLU A 158 3.37 -20.26 9.31
CA GLU A 158 4.40 -20.67 8.34
C GLU A 158 3.98 -20.36 6.90
N THR A 159 2.74 -20.67 6.52
CA THR A 159 2.21 -20.36 5.19
C THR A 159 2.06 -18.84 4.97
N ARG A 160 1.68 -18.08 6.01
CA ARG A 160 1.66 -16.60 5.97
C ARG A 160 3.06 -15.99 5.82
N ASN A 161 4.04 -16.55 6.52
CA ASN A 161 5.43 -16.12 6.37
C ASN A 161 5.96 -16.46 4.97
N SER A 162 5.62 -17.64 4.44
CA SER A 162 5.95 -18.04 3.07
C SER A 162 5.34 -17.09 2.03
N LEU A 163 4.07 -16.70 2.21
CA LEU A 163 3.39 -15.66 1.45
C LEU A 163 4.19 -14.35 1.44
N GLN A 164 4.62 -13.89 2.62
CA GLN A 164 5.36 -12.64 2.76
C GLN A 164 6.74 -12.73 2.10
N ILE A 165 7.40 -13.88 2.17
CA ILE A 165 8.69 -14.15 1.50
C ILE A 165 8.52 -14.17 -0.02
N GLU A 166 7.53 -14.89 -0.56
CA GLU A 166 7.29 -14.98 -2.00
C GLU A 166 6.82 -13.64 -2.58
N LEU A 167 5.96 -12.90 -1.87
CA LEU A 167 5.66 -11.50 -2.22
C LEU A 167 6.93 -10.66 -2.26
N GLN A 168 7.88 -10.88 -1.33
CA GLN A 168 9.15 -10.17 -1.32
C GLN A 168 10.08 -10.58 -2.48
N LYS A 169 10.00 -11.81 -2.98
CA LYS A 169 10.71 -12.28 -4.18
C LYS A 169 10.15 -11.71 -5.47
N LEU A 170 8.82 -11.72 -5.62
CA LEU A 170 8.09 -11.04 -6.71
C LEU A 170 8.43 -9.54 -6.80
N ILE A 171 8.73 -8.96 -5.65
CA ILE A 171 9.16 -7.58 -5.51
C ILE A 171 10.62 -7.40 -5.96
N ASN A 172 11.50 -8.39 -5.76
CA ASN A 172 12.91 -8.40 -6.20
C ASN A 172 13.02 -8.80 -7.69
N ASP A 173 14.21 -8.67 -8.29
CA ASP A 173 14.50 -8.81 -9.74
C ASP A 173 14.20 -10.20 -10.37
N ASP A 174 13.44 -11.08 -9.71
CA ASP A 174 13.05 -12.35 -10.27
C ASP A 174 12.12 -12.16 -11.49
N PRO A 175 12.28 -12.99 -12.53
CA PRO A 175 11.42 -12.98 -13.70
C PRO A 175 9.95 -13.17 -13.29
N PRO A 176 9.01 -12.30 -13.70
CA PRO A 176 7.60 -12.46 -13.35
C PRO A 176 7.04 -13.77 -13.95
N VAL A 177 6.21 -14.46 -13.19
CA VAL A 177 5.68 -15.79 -13.55
C VAL A 177 4.26 -15.68 -14.10
N ILE A 178 4.00 -16.33 -15.24
CA ILE A 178 2.66 -16.69 -15.73
C ILE A 178 2.41 -18.14 -15.33
N LEU A 179 1.40 -18.37 -14.52
CA LEU A 179 0.98 -19.70 -14.12
C LEU A 179 -0.19 -20.16 -15.00
N ASN A 180 0.06 -21.19 -15.80
CA ASN A 180 -0.93 -21.88 -16.61
C ASN A 180 -1.60 -22.98 -15.76
N ILE A 181 -2.87 -22.79 -15.41
CA ILE A 181 -3.63 -23.72 -14.57
C ILE A 181 -4.61 -24.45 -15.46
N VAL A 182 -4.36 -25.73 -15.65
CA VAL A 182 -5.04 -26.53 -16.67
C VAL A 182 -5.83 -27.64 -16.02
N ASN A 183 -7.06 -27.84 -16.49
CA ASN A 183 -7.90 -28.93 -16.04
C ASN A 183 -7.41 -30.24 -16.67
N ASN A 184 -7.08 -31.26 -15.86
CA ASN A 184 -6.54 -32.54 -16.37
C ASN A 184 -7.49 -33.26 -17.31
N ASP A 185 -8.79 -33.11 -17.06
CA ASP A 185 -9.78 -33.73 -17.91
C ASP A 185 -9.83 -33.03 -19.30
N GLY A 186 -9.20 -31.85 -19.46
CA GLY A 186 -9.29 -30.91 -20.59
C GLY A 186 -8.80 -31.49 -21.92
N PRO A 187 -9.55 -31.33 -23.03
CA PRO A 187 -9.17 -31.93 -24.31
C PRO A 187 -7.94 -31.30 -24.97
N VAL A 188 -7.39 -30.21 -24.39
CA VAL A 188 -6.33 -29.42 -25.03
C VAL A 188 -5.36 -28.78 -24.05
N LEU A 189 -4.71 -29.63 -23.24
CA LEU A 189 -3.67 -29.23 -22.28
C LEU A 189 -2.57 -28.34 -22.92
N ASP A 190 -2.22 -28.63 -24.18
CA ASP A 190 -1.13 -27.95 -24.88
C ASP A 190 -1.53 -26.58 -25.46
N LEU A 191 -2.81 -26.31 -25.74
CA LEU A 191 -3.19 -25.09 -26.45
C LEU A 191 -2.95 -23.83 -25.63
N HIS A 192 -3.18 -23.87 -24.33
CA HIS A 192 -3.03 -22.68 -23.49
C HIS A 192 -1.56 -22.32 -23.31
N GLU A 193 -0.72 -23.31 -23.07
CA GLU A 193 0.73 -23.08 -22.99
C GLU A 193 1.28 -22.58 -24.33
N ILE A 194 0.84 -23.15 -25.46
CA ILE A 194 1.20 -22.67 -26.80
C ILE A 194 0.71 -21.25 -27.02
N ALA A 195 -0.54 -20.92 -26.65
CA ALA A 195 -1.09 -19.57 -26.81
C ALA A 195 -0.34 -18.53 -25.97
N ILE A 196 0.00 -18.87 -24.72
CA ILE A 196 0.83 -18.03 -23.84
C ILE A 196 2.21 -17.81 -24.46
N LYS A 197 2.89 -18.88 -24.88
CA LYS A 197 4.20 -18.79 -25.55
C LYS A 197 4.13 -17.97 -26.84
N ASN A 198 3.08 -18.15 -27.63
CA ASN A 198 2.86 -17.37 -28.85
C ASN A 198 2.57 -15.90 -28.55
N ALA A 199 1.78 -15.59 -27.52
CA ALA A 199 1.50 -14.23 -27.09
C ALA A 199 2.78 -13.50 -26.66
N LEU A 200 3.68 -14.21 -25.97
CA LEU A 200 5.02 -13.71 -25.62
C LEU A 200 5.90 -13.49 -26.88
N ASN A 201 5.77 -14.35 -27.91
CA ASN A 201 6.55 -14.27 -29.15
C ASN A 201 6.03 -13.25 -30.18
N VAL A 202 4.72 -13.02 -30.30
CA VAL A 202 4.12 -12.08 -31.29
C VAL A 202 4.67 -10.66 -31.14
N LYS A 203 5.05 -10.27 -29.91
CA LYS A 203 5.68 -8.97 -29.64
C LYS A 203 7.14 -8.89 -30.12
N LYS A 204 7.84 -10.01 -30.31
CA LYS A 204 9.20 -10.04 -30.91
C LYS A 204 9.19 -9.58 -32.37
N ASN A 205 8.17 -9.97 -33.14
CA ASN A 205 8.14 -9.69 -34.58
C ASN A 205 7.66 -8.29 -34.94
N LYS A 206 6.79 -7.65 -34.13
CA LYS A 206 6.35 -6.26 -34.38
C LYS A 206 7.42 -5.19 -34.08
N ASN A 207 8.42 -5.51 -33.26
CA ASN A 207 9.49 -4.57 -32.89
C ASN A 207 10.66 -4.54 -33.88
N ASN A 208 10.72 -5.47 -34.84
CA ASN A 208 11.77 -5.50 -35.88
C ASN A 208 11.41 -4.66 -37.12
N GLU A 209 10.23 -4.03 -37.18
CA GLU A 209 9.79 -3.20 -38.33
C GLU A 209 9.84 -1.68 -38.04
N VAL A 210 10.29 -1.26 -36.86
CA VAL A 210 10.46 0.17 -36.52
C VAL A 210 11.92 0.44 -36.16
N GLU A 211 12.74 0.75 -37.17
CA GLU A 211 14.04 1.39 -36.97
C GLU A 211 13.83 2.74 -36.27
N GLY A 212 14.34 2.91 -35.05
CA GLY A 212 14.60 4.25 -34.50
C GLY A 212 14.27 4.55 -33.03
N VAL A 213 13.75 3.61 -32.23
CA VAL A 213 13.62 3.83 -30.77
C VAL A 213 14.07 2.59 -30.00
N VAL A 214 15.36 2.54 -29.71
CA VAL A 214 15.96 1.61 -28.75
C VAL A 214 15.59 2.08 -27.34
N ASP A 215 14.49 1.58 -26.77
CA ASP A 215 14.36 1.45 -25.29
C ASP A 215 13.19 0.58 -24.76
N VAL A 216 12.54 -0.26 -25.58
CA VAL A 216 11.40 -1.09 -25.12
C VAL A 216 11.68 -2.60 -25.17
N LEU A 217 12.89 -3.02 -25.54
CA LEU A 217 13.19 -4.41 -25.90
C LEU A 217 13.78 -5.31 -24.80
N GLU A 218 14.09 -4.87 -23.59
CA GLU A 218 14.80 -5.75 -22.63
C GLU A 218 13.92 -6.62 -21.69
N THR A 219 12.58 -6.58 -21.78
CA THR A 219 11.75 -6.98 -20.60
C THR A 219 10.73 -8.09 -20.79
N LEU A 220 10.36 -8.48 -22.01
CA LEU A 220 9.52 -9.67 -22.21
C LEU A 220 10.30 -10.99 -22.27
N GLU A 221 11.63 -10.94 -22.37
CA GLU A 221 12.50 -12.12 -22.24
C GLU A 221 12.51 -12.68 -20.80
N ARG A 222 11.93 -11.95 -19.84
CA ARG A 222 11.90 -12.33 -18.42
C ARG A 222 10.62 -13.05 -17.99
N TRP A 223 9.55 -13.17 -18.76
CA TRP A 223 8.38 -13.89 -18.24
C TRP A 223 8.65 -15.40 -18.26
N THR A 224 8.51 -16.06 -17.12
CA THR A 224 8.57 -17.53 -17.04
C THR A 224 7.17 -18.09 -17.04
N VAL A 225 7.00 -19.26 -17.67
CA VAL A 225 5.73 -19.98 -17.69
C VAL A 225 5.88 -21.22 -16.83
N ASP A 226 5.03 -21.36 -15.83
CA ASP A 226 4.88 -22.58 -15.03
C ASP A 226 3.49 -23.14 -15.25
N THR A 227 3.33 -24.45 -15.06
CA THR A 227 2.07 -25.15 -15.30
C THR A 227 1.65 -25.95 -14.08
N ILE A 228 0.36 -25.96 -13.78
CA ILE A 228 -0.28 -26.89 -12.84
C ILE A 228 -1.38 -27.63 -13.61
N ILE A 229 -1.36 -28.94 -13.49
CA ILE A 229 -2.44 -29.81 -13.93
C ILE A 229 -3.33 -30.08 -12.72
N VAL A 230 -4.62 -29.78 -12.84
CA VAL A 230 -5.61 -29.90 -11.78
C VAL A 230 -6.40 -31.17 -11.98
N ASP A 231 -6.19 -32.15 -11.11
CA ASP A 231 -6.90 -33.42 -11.04
C ASP A 231 -7.48 -33.65 -9.64
N GLN A 232 -8.01 -34.85 -9.37
CA GLN A 232 -8.62 -35.20 -8.08
C GLN A 232 -7.60 -35.31 -6.93
N ASP A 233 -6.31 -35.48 -7.24
CA ASP A 233 -5.21 -35.63 -6.28
C ASP A 233 -4.42 -34.32 -6.08
N LEU A 234 -5.02 -33.17 -6.43
CA LEU A 234 -4.44 -31.85 -6.30
C LEU A 234 -3.79 -31.61 -4.93
N ASP A 235 -2.49 -31.30 -4.94
CA ASP A 235 -1.80 -30.72 -3.78
C ASP A 235 -2.15 -29.24 -3.64
N ILE A 236 -3.13 -28.95 -2.77
CA ILE A 236 -3.58 -27.58 -2.48
C ILE A 236 -2.43 -26.71 -1.97
N GLN A 237 -1.49 -27.24 -1.18
CA GLN A 237 -0.40 -26.43 -0.62
C GLN A 237 0.60 -26.03 -1.70
N ASN A 238 0.94 -26.95 -2.59
CA ASN A 238 1.79 -26.63 -3.75
C ASN A 238 1.10 -25.66 -4.72
N ALA A 239 -0.19 -25.88 -5.02
CA ALA A 239 -0.95 -24.98 -5.88
C ALA A 239 -1.06 -23.58 -5.28
N PHE A 240 -1.29 -23.47 -3.97
CA PHE A 240 -1.30 -22.22 -3.24
C PHE A 240 0.05 -21.48 -3.37
N LYS A 241 1.19 -22.16 -3.14
CA LYS A 241 2.53 -21.58 -3.29
C LYS A 241 2.79 -21.05 -4.70
N LYS A 242 2.43 -21.82 -5.73
CA LYS A 242 2.60 -21.41 -7.13
C LYS A 242 1.71 -20.22 -7.50
N ILE A 243 0.45 -20.18 -7.08
CA ILE A 243 -0.44 -19.02 -7.29
C ILE A 243 0.11 -17.77 -6.62
N ILE A 244 0.72 -17.91 -5.45
CA ILE A 244 1.40 -16.78 -4.80
C ILE A 244 2.59 -16.31 -5.61
N ALA A 245 3.41 -17.21 -6.14
CA ALA A 245 4.58 -16.83 -6.94
C ALA A 245 4.19 -16.21 -8.31
N ALA A 246 2.97 -16.45 -8.78
CA ALA A 246 2.49 -15.95 -10.07
C ALA A 246 2.04 -14.49 -10.01
N LYS A 247 2.34 -13.70 -11.06
CA LYS A 247 1.70 -12.39 -11.28
C LYS A 247 0.40 -12.57 -12.08
N ILE A 248 0.43 -13.47 -13.07
CA ILE A 248 -0.71 -13.82 -13.93
C ILE A 248 -1.05 -15.29 -13.72
N CYS A 249 -2.33 -15.60 -13.51
CA CYS A 249 -2.85 -16.97 -13.46
C CYS A 249 -3.85 -17.16 -14.59
N VAL A 250 -3.50 -17.97 -15.60
CA VAL A 250 -4.40 -18.31 -16.70
C VAL A 250 -5.11 -19.61 -16.34
N PHE A 251 -6.44 -19.57 -16.26
CA PHE A 251 -7.26 -20.70 -15.82
C PHE A 251 -8.04 -21.31 -16.98
N ASP A 252 -7.80 -22.58 -17.30
CA ASP A 252 -8.66 -23.32 -18.22
C ASP A 252 -10.02 -23.62 -17.57
N MET A 253 -11.00 -22.76 -17.86
CA MET A 253 -12.37 -22.93 -17.39
C MET A 253 -13.26 -23.61 -18.45
N THR A 254 -12.67 -24.33 -19.40
CA THR A 254 -13.41 -25.13 -20.38
C THR A 254 -13.91 -26.42 -19.72
N HIS A 255 -15.23 -26.63 -19.73
CA HIS A 255 -15.86 -27.81 -19.13
C HIS A 255 -16.51 -28.70 -20.19
N TYR A 256 -16.15 -29.98 -20.25
CA TYR A 256 -16.71 -30.96 -21.22
C TYR A 256 -17.18 -32.25 -20.53
N ARG A 257 -17.24 -32.30 -19.20
CA ARG A 257 -17.79 -33.40 -18.40
C ARG A 257 -18.64 -32.86 -17.25
N ASP A 258 -19.58 -33.70 -16.78
CA ASP A 258 -20.39 -33.51 -15.57
C ASP A 258 -20.14 -34.72 -14.64
N PRO A 259 -19.74 -34.54 -13.37
CA PRO A 259 -19.54 -33.26 -12.68
C PRO A 259 -18.30 -32.48 -13.14
N VAL A 260 -18.39 -31.15 -13.03
CA VAL A 260 -17.29 -30.23 -13.30
C VAL A 260 -16.15 -30.39 -12.28
N ASN A 261 -14.91 -30.11 -12.70
CA ASN A 261 -13.76 -30.14 -11.81
C ASN A 261 -13.81 -28.99 -10.79
N ALA A 262 -14.31 -29.29 -9.58
CA ALA A 262 -14.60 -28.30 -8.56
C ALA A 262 -13.35 -27.54 -8.07
N TYR A 263 -12.17 -28.18 -8.12
CA TYR A 263 -10.91 -27.52 -7.72
C TYR A 263 -10.53 -26.34 -8.62
N MET A 264 -10.89 -26.34 -9.90
CA MET A 264 -10.60 -25.21 -10.80
C MET A 264 -11.24 -23.92 -10.27
N PHE A 265 -12.48 -24.03 -9.81
CA PHE A 265 -13.19 -22.89 -9.23
C PHE A 265 -12.62 -22.45 -7.89
N PHE A 266 -12.21 -23.40 -7.05
CA PHE A 266 -11.51 -23.10 -5.80
C PHE A 266 -10.22 -22.32 -6.05
N LEU A 267 -9.36 -22.79 -6.96
CA LEU A 267 -8.11 -22.10 -7.28
C LEU A 267 -8.36 -20.72 -7.91
N LEU A 268 -9.43 -20.57 -8.71
CA LEU A 268 -9.82 -19.26 -9.26
C LEU A 268 -10.24 -18.28 -8.14
N GLY A 269 -11.08 -18.72 -7.21
CA GLY A 269 -11.47 -17.93 -6.04
C GLY A 269 -10.26 -17.56 -5.18
N LEU A 270 -9.34 -18.50 -5.01
CA LEU A 270 -8.09 -18.29 -4.29
C LEU A 270 -7.20 -17.21 -4.93
N ALA A 271 -6.98 -17.30 -6.24
CA ALA A 271 -6.18 -16.31 -6.97
C ALA A 271 -6.77 -14.90 -6.89
N HIS A 272 -8.10 -14.78 -6.98
CA HIS A 272 -8.81 -13.51 -6.79
C HIS A 272 -8.63 -12.93 -5.38
N ALA A 273 -8.74 -13.76 -4.34
CA ALA A 273 -8.53 -13.32 -2.96
C ALA A 273 -7.08 -12.88 -2.69
N LEU A 274 -6.11 -13.49 -3.38
CA LEU A 274 -4.68 -13.13 -3.33
C LEU A 274 -4.30 -11.97 -4.27
N GLU A 275 -5.29 -11.32 -4.89
CA GLU A 275 -5.11 -10.19 -5.80
C GLU A 275 -4.16 -10.49 -6.98
N ARG A 276 -4.22 -11.72 -7.49
CA ARG A 276 -3.51 -12.11 -8.73
C ARG A 276 -4.32 -11.73 -9.97
N GLU A 277 -3.63 -11.48 -11.07
CA GLU A 277 -4.28 -11.28 -12.38
C GLU A 277 -4.80 -12.62 -12.88
N ALA A 278 -6.00 -13.00 -12.43
CA ALA A 278 -6.66 -14.23 -12.83
C ALA A 278 -7.37 -14.03 -14.18
N ILE A 279 -7.05 -14.86 -15.16
CA ILE A 279 -7.59 -14.84 -16.51
C ILE A 279 -8.31 -16.17 -16.77
N PRO A 280 -9.62 -16.25 -16.52
CA PRO A 280 -10.42 -17.39 -16.96
C PRO A 280 -10.48 -17.44 -18.48
N VAL A 281 -10.07 -18.56 -19.08
CA VAL A 281 -10.15 -18.80 -20.53
C VAL A 281 -11.15 -19.92 -20.80
N ILE A 282 -12.03 -19.73 -21.78
CA ILE A 282 -13.11 -20.68 -22.11
C ILE A 282 -13.15 -20.91 -23.62
N ASN A 283 -12.97 -22.15 -24.03
CA ASN A 283 -13.20 -22.58 -25.41
C ASN A 283 -14.70 -22.75 -25.66
N ARG A 284 -15.33 -21.83 -26.41
CA ARG A 284 -16.80 -21.83 -26.59
C ARG A 284 -17.32 -23.09 -27.29
N PRO A 285 -16.72 -23.58 -28.39
CA PRO A 285 -17.15 -24.81 -29.03
C PRO A 285 -17.17 -26.04 -28.11
N MET A 286 -16.26 -26.10 -27.14
CA MET A 286 -16.05 -27.29 -26.30
C MET A 286 -16.74 -27.21 -24.94
N ASN A 287 -17.17 -26.02 -24.54
CA ASN A 287 -17.67 -25.77 -23.20
C ASN A 287 -19.17 -26.12 -23.07
N LEU A 288 -19.48 -27.15 -22.28
CA LEU A 288 -20.83 -27.61 -21.99
C LEU A 288 -21.57 -26.70 -21.01
N SER A 289 -20.91 -26.25 -19.94
CA SER A 289 -21.53 -25.36 -18.95
C SER A 289 -20.49 -24.66 -18.07
N VAL A 290 -20.82 -23.45 -17.60
CA VAL A 290 -20.08 -22.73 -16.54
C VAL A 290 -21.08 -22.37 -15.44
N PRO A 291 -20.70 -22.47 -14.14
CA PRO A 291 -21.56 -22.05 -13.03
C PRO A 291 -22.03 -20.60 -13.15
N PHE A 292 -23.24 -20.30 -12.67
CA PHE A 292 -23.92 -19.03 -12.93
C PHE A 292 -23.14 -17.81 -12.44
N ASP A 293 -22.64 -17.83 -11.20
CA ASP A 293 -21.94 -16.67 -10.61
C ASP A 293 -20.61 -16.40 -11.30
N ILE A 294 -20.02 -17.45 -11.90
CA ILE A 294 -18.73 -17.42 -12.57
C ILE A 294 -18.86 -16.87 -14.00
N ARG A 295 -20.01 -17.07 -14.66
CA ARG A 295 -20.31 -16.44 -15.97
C ARG A 295 -20.33 -14.91 -15.90
N GLY A 296 -20.56 -14.34 -14.72
CA GLY A 296 -20.58 -12.89 -14.50
C GLY A 296 -19.18 -12.28 -14.30
N LEU A 297 -18.13 -13.11 -14.27
CA LEU A 297 -16.75 -12.65 -14.15
C LEU A 297 -16.21 -12.21 -15.50
N TRP A 298 -15.15 -11.39 -15.46
CA TRP A 298 -14.37 -11.12 -16.66
C TRP A 298 -13.67 -12.41 -17.11
N GLN A 299 -13.83 -12.77 -18.39
CA GLN A 299 -13.31 -14.01 -18.98
C GLN A 299 -12.94 -13.81 -20.45
N VAL A 300 -11.98 -14.58 -20.93
CA VAL A 300 -11.57 -14.63 -22.33
C VAL A 300 -12.23 -15.84 -22.99
N ASN A 301 -13.17 -15.57 -23.90
CA ASN A 301 -13.81 -16.61 -24.69
C ASN A 301 -13.12 -16.72 -26.04
N PHE A 302 -12.81 -17.94 -26.49
CA PHE A 302 -12.16 -18.18 -27.77
C PHE A 302 -12.77 -19.37 -28.51
N ASP A 303 -12.67 -19.36 -29.84
CA ASP A 303 -13.08 -20.49 -30.68
C ASP A 303 -11.87 -21.23 -31.23
N LYS A 304 -10.78 -20.50 -31.53
CA LYS A 304 -9.51 -21.04 -32.02
C LYS A 304 -8.33 -20.47 -31.22
N ILE A 305 -7.17 -21.13 -31.31
CA ILE A 305 -5.97 -20.74 -30.57
C ILE A 305 -5.45 -19.36 -30.98
N GLU A 306 -5.67 -18.94 -32.22
CA GLU A 306 -5.26 -17.62 -32.71
C GLU A 306 -6.02 -16.50 -31.99
N ASP A 307 -7.31 -16.71 -31.69
CA ASP A 307 -8.13 -15.76 -30.93
C ASP A 307 -7.59 -15.61 -29.51
N LEU A 308 -7.33 -16.74 -28.85
CA LEU A 308 -6.76 -16.76 -27.50
C LEU A 308 -5.39 -16.08 -27.46
N THR A 309 -4.52 -16.39 -28.42
CA THR A 309 -3.18 -15.79 -28.54
C THR A 309 -3.27 -14.26 -28.67
N LYS A 310 -4.21 -13.78 -29.50
CA LYS A 310 -4.42 -12.35 -29.72
C LYS A 310 -4.85 -11.65 -28.43
N GLU A 311 -5.86 -12.17 -27.75
CA GLU A 311 -6.36 -11.59 -26.49
C GLU A 311 -5.29 -11.60 -25.39
N LEU A 312 -4.64 -12.75 -25.18
CA LEU A 312 -3.56 -12.86 -24.18
C LEU A 312 -2.41 -11.90 -24.48
N SER A 313 -2.03 -11.70 -25.75
CA SER A 313 -0.95 -10.76 -26.11
C SER A 313 -1.25 -9.31 -25.68
N GLN A 314 -2.52 -8.89 -25.75
CA GLN A 314 -2.94 -7.56 -25.33
C GLN A 314 -2.95 -7.44 -23.81
N ILE A 315 -3.53 -8.43 -23.13
CA ILE A 315 -3.62 -8.46 -21.66
C ILE A 315 -2.22 -8.47 -21.03
N VAL A 316 -1.34 -9.37 -21.49
CA VAL A 316 0.03 -9.47 -20.99
C VAL A 316 0.81 -8.18 -21.25
N ALA A 317 0.59 -7.50 -22.38
CA ALA A 317 1.27 -6.23 -22.66
C ALA A 317 0.85 -5.10 -21.70
N ILE A 318 -0.42 -5.05 -21.31
CA ILE A 318 -0.92 -4.08 -20.32
C ILE A 318 -0.32 -4.39 -18.94
N ILE A 319 -0.39 -5.65 -18.51
CA ILE A 319 0.14 -6.08 -17.21
C ILE A 319 1.66 -5.87 -17.14
N ASP A 320 2.40 -6.13 -18.22
CA ASP A 320 3.84 -5.89 -18.31
C ASP A 320 4.17 -4.39 -18.13
N ALA A 321 3.36 -3.49 -18.71
CA ALA A 321 3.51 -2.06 -18.51
C ALA A 321 3.24 -1.65 -17.05
N ASP A 322 2.22 -2.23 -16.42
CA ASP A 322 1.88 -1.99 -15.02
C ASP A 322 2.98 -2.52 -14.08
N VAL A 323 3.53 -3.72 -14.33
CA VAL A 323 4.66 -4.28 -13.56
C VAL A 323 5.88 -3.36 -13.65
N LYS A 324 6.20 -2.84 -14.84
CA LYS A 324 7.30 -1.88 -15.01
C LYS A 324 7.06 -0.59 -14.26
N LYS A 325 5.82 -0.07 -14.31
CA LYS A 325 5.42 1.12 -13.57
C LYS A 325 5.53 0.88 -12.06
N GLU A 326 5.10 -0.27 -11.56
CA GLU A 326 5.25 -0.68 -10.16
C GLU A 326 6.72 -0.76 -9.75
N GLN A 327 7.58 -1.39 -10.55
CA GLN A 327 9.02 -1.46 -10.31
C GLN A 327 9.67 -0.08 -10.28
N LYS A 328 9.30 0.80 -11.23
CA LYS A 328 9.78 2.18 -11.30
C LYS A 328 9.40 2.97 -10.05
N ASN A 329 8.15 2.80 -9.61
CA ASN A 329 7.59 3.56 -8.49
C ASN A 329 7.86 2.93 -7.13
N ARG A 330 8.54 1.78 -7.08
CA ARG A 330 8.75 0.98 -5.87
C ARG A 330 9.43 1.79 -4.76
N LEU A 331 10.52 2.49 -5.09
CA LEU A 331 11.28 3.29 -4.11
C LEU A 331 10.41 4.33 -3.41
N TYR A 332 9.45 4.91 -4.14
CA TYR A 332 8.50 5.87 -3.60
C TYR A 332 7.42 5.18 -2.75
N LYS A 333 6.88 4.03 -3.19
CA LYS A 333 5.96 3.23 -2.37
C LYS A 333 6.59 2.81 -1.05
N ASP A 334 7.85 2.42 -1.07
CA ASP A 334 8.58 2.04 0.14
C ASP A 334 8.72 3.20 1.15
N ILE A 335 8.59 4.47 0.72
CA ILE A 335 8.54 5.65 1.60
C ILE A 335 7.10 5.96 2.05
N TRP A 336 6.14 5.90 1.13
CA TRP A 336 4.78 6.44 1.34
C TRP A 336 3.76 5.42 1.86
N ASP A 337 3.91 4.12 1.58
CA ASP A 337 3.02 3.06 2.07
C ASP A 337 2.81 3.13 3.60
N PRO A 338 3.84 3.36 4.44
CA PRO A 338 3.67 3.53 5.89
C PRO A 338 2.75 4.69 6.30
N PHE A 339 2.72 5.78 5.52
CA PHE A 339 1.89 6.95 5.78
C PHE A 339 0.43 6.74 5.34
N LEU A 340 0.20 5.88 4.34
CA LEU A 340 -1.07 5.77 3.62
C LEU A 340 -1.82 4.48 3.90
N LYS A 341 -1.38 3.69 4.87
CA LYS A 341 -2.06 2.47 5.32
C LYS A 341 -3.54 2.71 5.68
N GLU A 342 -3.85 3.87 6.26
CA GLU A 342 -5.21 4.29 6.62
C GLU A 342 -5.89 5.15 5.57
N LYS A 343 -5.24 5.35 4.42
CA LYS A 343 -5.72 6.17 3.32
C LYS A 343 -6.01 7.63 3.71
N LYS A 344 -5.38 8.14 4.78
CA LYS A 344 -5.52 9.53 5.24
C LYS A 344 -4.17 10.12 5.60
N LEU A 345 -3.88 11.30 5.05
CA LEU A 345 -2.65 12.05 5.27
C LEU A 345 -2.99 13.50 5.64
N SER A 346 -2.57 13.98 6.81
CA SER A 346 -2.69 15.40 7.17
C SER A 346 -1.44 16.17 6.76
N VAL A 347 -1.61 17.34 6.13
CA VAL A 347 -0.50 18.20 5.71
C VAL A 347 -0.58 19.54 6.42
N TYR A 348 0.46 19.86 7.20
CA TYR A 348 0.56 21.09 7.97
C TYR A 348 1.49 22.08 7.25
N THR A 349 1.04 23.32 7.09
CA THR A 349 1.80 24.41 6.45
C THR A 349 1.89 25.63 7.34
N CYS A 350 2.81 26.52 7.00
CA CYS A 350 3.04 27.76 7.73
C CYS A 350 2.32 28.93 7.05
N ALA A 351 1.78 29.85 7.85
CA ALA A 351 1.25 31.12 7.35
C ALA A 351 2.29 32.23 7.45
N ARG A 352 2.27 33.18 6.49
CA ARG A 352 2.99 34.45 6.57
C ARG A 352 2.08 35.56 7.09
N GLU A 353 2.63 36.39 7.99
CA GLU A 353 2.01 37.67 8.33
C GLU A 353 1.99 38.57 7.08
N VAL A 354 0.81 39.06 6.72
CA VAL A 354 0.66 40.09 5.69
C VAL A 354 0.90 41.43 6.36
N SER A 355 1.86 42.21 5.87
CA SER A 355 1.96 43.63 6.23
C SER A 355 0.60 44.28 6.04
N HIS A 356 0.08 44.94 7.08
CA HIS A 356 -1.22 45.61 7.10
C HIS A 356 -1.41 46.53 5.88
N ASP A 357 -2.05 46.00 4.85
CA ASP A 357 -2.67 46.80 3.79
C ASP A 357 -4.18 46.64 4.03
N GLU A 358 -4.79 47.69 4.59
CA GLU A 358 -6.15 47.69 5.19
C GLU A 358 -7.27 47.24 4.22
N ASN A 359 -6.96 47.10 2.92
CA ASN A 359 -7.91 46.74 1.88
C ASN A 359 -7.85 45.28 1.39
N ARG A 360 -6.97 44.43 1.94
CA ARG A 360 -6.94 42.99 1.60
C ARG A 360 -7.28 42.15 2.82
N GLY A 361 -8.52 41.67 2.87
CA GLY A 361 -9.07 40.91 4.00
C GLY A 361 -8.20 39.73 4.47
N LYS A 362 -8.45 39.30 5.71
CA LYS A 362 -7.80 38.22 6.50
C LYS A 362 -7.62 36.88 5.75
N ARG A 363 -6.76 36.81 4.75
CA ARG A 363 -6.33 35.57 4.09
C ARG A 363 -4.99 35.17 4.67
N THR A 364 -4.86 33.91 5.11
CA THR A 364 -3.58 33.32 5.46
C THR A 364 -2.76 33.21 4.17
N ASN A 365 -1.71 34.02 4.02
CA ASN A 365 -0.80 33.92 2.88
C ASN A 365 0.16 32.74 3.13
N ILE A 366 -0.10 31.59 2.51
CA ILE A 366 0.87 30.48 2.46
C ILE A 366 2.02 30.91 1.53
N ASP A 367 3.26 30.55 1.86
CA ASP A 367 4.40 30.81 0.97
C ASP A 367 4.21 30.10 -0.38
N LYS A 368 4.72 30.71 -1.47
CA LYS A 368 4.63 30.13 -2.82
C LYS A 368 5.16 28.70 -2.83
N TRP A 369 6.31 28.46 -2.19
CA TRP A 369 6.96 27.16 -2.20
C TRP A 369 6.20 26.13 -1.38
N ASP A 370 5.69 26.53 -0.21
CA ASP A 370 4.85 25.65 0.61
C ASP A 370 3.58 25.24 -0.15
N PHE A 371 2.94 26.19 -0.86
CA PHE A 371 1.76 25.90 -1.69
C PHE A 371 2.08 24.92 -2.82
N ILE A 372 3.16 25.17 -3.58
CA ILE A 372 3.58 24.27 -4.67
C ILE A 372 3.91 22.88 -4.09
N THR A 373 4.60 22.82 -2.95
CA THR A 373 4.93 21.56 -2.29
C THR A 373 3.68 20.75 -1.92
N VAL A 374 2.66 21.40 -1.33
CA VAL A 374 1.40 20.72 -1.01
C VAL A 374 0.66 20.28 -2.27
N SER A 375 0.65 21.11 -3.31
CA SER A 375 0.01 20.79 -4.59
C SER A 375 0.64 19.55 -5.24
N ASP A 376 1.97 19.52 -5.34
CA ASP A 376 2.72 18.40 -5.93
C ASP A 376 2.55 17.12 -5.13
N LEU A 377 2.61 17.20 -3.80
CA LEU A 377 2.33 16.07 -2.92
C LEU A 377 0.92 15.53 -3.16
N SER A 378 -0.09 16.41 -3.14
CA SER A 378 -1.49 16.02 -3.30
C SER A 378 -1.73 15.35 -4.65
N PHE A 379 -1.13 15.89 -5.72
CA PHE A 379 -1.21 15.32 -7.05
C PHE A 379 -0.55 13.95 -7.14
N PHE A 380 0.66 13.79 -6.58
CA PHE A 380 1.36 12.51 -6.54
C PHE A 380 0.54 11.45 -5.80
N ILE A 381 -0.01 11.78 -4.62
CA ILE A 381 -0.85 10.86 -3.85
C ILE A 381 -2.09 10.45 -4.65
N ALA A 382 -2.78 11.40 -5.28
CA ALA A 382 -3.96 11.09 -6.10
C ALA A 382 -3.64 10.18 -7.30
N GLN A 383 -2.45 10.31 -7.90
CA GLN A 383 -2.01 9.47 -9.01
C GLN A 383 -1.57 8.06 -8.58
N MET A 384 -1.02 7.92 -7.37
CA MET A 384 -0.39 6.69 -6.90
C MET A 384 -1.26 5.87 -5.97
N TYR A 385 -2.23 6.51 -5.30
CA TYR A 385 -3.09 5.95 -4.27
C TYR A 385 -4.53 6.47 -4.47
N GLU A 386 -5.26 5.86 -5.40
CA GLU A 386 -6.58 6.35 -5.87
C GLU A 386 -7.61 6.55 -4.75
N THR A 387 -7.49 5.81 -3.64
CA THR A 387 -8.41 5.87 -2.51
C THR A 387 -7.87 6.64 -1.29
N ALA A 388 -6.70 7.26 -1.38
CA ALA A 388 -6.13 8.06 -0.30
C ALA A 388 -6.61 9.51 -0.31
N GLU A 389 -6.88 10.03 0.89
CA GLU A 389 -7.30 11.41 1.16
C GLU A 389 -6.13 12.23 1.72
N VAL A 390 -5.89 13.40 1.13
CA VAL A 390 -4.91 14.39 1.61
C VAL A 390 -5.66 15.57 2.21
N ASN A 391 -5.55 15.72 3.53
CA ASN A 391 -6.19 16.78 4.30
C ASN A 391 -5.18 17.90 4.57
N VAL A 392 -5.34 19.05 3.91
CA VAL A 392 -4.51 20.23 4.15
C VAL A 392 -5.09 20.98 5.35
N GLU A 393 -4.34 20.98 6.46
CA GLU A 393 -4.75 21.58 7.71
C GLU A 393 -4.64 23.11 7.64
N LYS A 394 -5.39 23.80 8.50
CA LYS A 394 -5.39 25.28 8.51
C LYS A 394 -3.98 25.80 8.83
N PRO A 395 -3.40 26.66 7.97
CA PRO A 395 -2.07 27.22 8.21
C PRO A 395 -2.01 28.00 9.53
N LYS A 396 -0.91 27.85 10.26
CA LYS A 396 -0.65 28.61 11.50
C LYS A 396 0.55 29.53 11.35
N ASN A 397 0.46 30.70 11.98
CA ASN A 397 1.59 31.61 12.10
C ASN A 397 2.58 31.07 13.12
N LYS A 398 3.87 31.24 12.84
CA LYS A 398 4.95 31.00 13.81
C LYS A 398 4.89 32.04 14.93
N LYS A 399 4.99 31.61 16.18
CA LYS A 399 5.16 32.55 17.31
C LYS A 399 6.45 33.36 17.20
N LYS A 400 6.37 34.67 17.47
CA LYS A 400 7.52 35.60 17.53
C LYS A 400 8.38 35.32 18.76
N ALA A 401 9.63 35.80 18.75
CA ALA A 401 10.55 35.59 19.87
C ALA A 401 9.99 36.17 21.19
N SER A 402 9.33 37.32 21.11
CA SER A 402 8.63 37.99 22.22
C SER A 402 7.49 37.16 22.81
N GLU A 403 6.76 36.40 21.98
CA GLU A 403 5.64 35.52 22.37
C GLU A 403 6.09 34.18 22.98
N LEU A 404 7.40 33.92 23.01
CA LEU A 404 8.01 32.69 23.51
C LEU A 404 8.71 32.88 24.86
N THR A 405 8.38 33.95 25.59
CA THR A 405 9.07 34.34 26.83
C THR A 405 8.41 33.80 28.11
N ASP A 406 7.08 33.59 28.12
CA ASP A 406 6.34 33.03 29.25
C ASP A 406 6.36 31.49 29.21
N GLN A 407 6.91 30.85 30.25
CA GLN A 407 7.04 29.39 30.32
C GLN A 407 5.71 28.64 30.48
N ASN A 408 4.72 29.22 31.15
CA ASN A 408 3.42 28.56 31.37
C ASN A 408 2.61 28.55 30.07
N GLU A 409 2.50 29.71 29.41
CA GLU A 409 1.82 29.81 28.11
C GLU A 409 2.50 28.96 27.03
N LEU A 410 3.83 28.86 27.09
CA LEU A 410 4.61 28.04 26.17
C LEU A 410 4.35 26.55 26.36
N THR A 411 4.18 26.10 27.61
CA THR A 411 3.87 24.69 27.93
C THR A 411 2.50 24.29 27.39
N ASP A 412 1.48 25.12 27.62
CA ASP A 412 0.13 24.89 27.11
C ASP A 412 0.10 24.93 25.57
N PHE A 413 0.85 25.85 24.97
CA PHE A 413 1.00 25.93 23.52
C PHE A 413 1.64 24.67 22.92
N HIS A 414 2.71 24.15 23.52
CA HIS A 414 3.33 22.89 23.07
C HIS A 414 2.36 21.72 23.21
N LYS A 415 1.59 21.67 24.31
CA LYS A 415 0.56 20.66 24.51
C LYS A 415 -0.50 20.70 23.39
N GLN A 416 -0.99 21.88 23.03
CA GLN A 416 -1.95 22.05 21.95
C GLN A 416 -1.40 21.52 20.61
N ILE A 417 -0.14 21.82 20.28
CA ILE A 417 0.50 21.32 19.05
C ILE A 417 0.55 19.79 19.02
N ARG A 418 0.89 19.17 20.15
CA ARG A 418 0.96 17.71 20.29
C ARG A 418 -0.43 17.07 20.12
N GLU A 419 -1.46 17.67 20.70
CA GLU A 419 -2.85 17.22 20.58
C GLU A 419 -3.36 17.27 19.13
N GLU A 420 -2.94 18.26 18.35
CA GLU A 420 -3.38 18.38 16.95
C GLU A 420 -2.74 17.33 16.03
N ILE A 421 -1.51 16.91 16.31
CA ILE A 421 -0.78 15.88 15.54
C ILE A 421 -1.02 14.46 16.07
N HIS A 422 -1.59 14.34 17.27
CA HIS A 422 -1.88 13.07 17.92
C HIS A 422 -2.67 12.14 17.00
N ASP A 423 -2.22 10.88 16.89
CA ASP A 423 -2.88 9.83 16.11
C ASP A 423 -3.07 10.18 14.62
N ARG A 424 -2.14 10.92 14.02
CA ARG A 424 -2.17 11.25 12.59
C ARG A 424 -0.90 10.83 11.87
N ASN A 425 -1.07 10.31 10.65
CA ASN A 425 0.00 10.32 9.66
C ASN A 425 0.09 11.73 9.07
N CYS A 426 1.25 12.36 9.14
CA CYS A 426 1.36 13.75 8.71
C CYS A 426 2.66 14.14 8.04
N VAL A 427 2.56 15.16 7.18
CA VAL A 427 3.68 15.90 6.59
C VAL A 427 3.64 17.33 7.10
N ILE A 428 4.73 17.79 7.69
CA ILE A 428 4.93 19.17 8.12
C ILE A 428 5.82 19.84 7.07
N VAL A 429 5.25 20.83 6.39
CA VAL A 429 5.94 21.66 5.40
C VAL A 429 6.39 22.94 6.08
N GLY A 430 7.70 23.06 6.30
CA GLY A 430 8.31 24.20 6.97
C GLY A 430 9.38 23.78 7.96
N SER A 431 10.47 24.53 7.98
CA SER A 431 11.57 24.38 8.93
C SER A 431 11.23 24.94 10.33
N PRO A 432 11.98 24.59 11.38
CA PRO A 432 11.74 25.07 12.74
C PRO A 432 11.72 26.60 12.91
N ASP A 433 12.39 27.35 12.02
CA ASP A 433 12.38 28.82 12.05
C ASP A 433 11.06 29.44 11.55
N VAL A 434 10.24 28.68 10.81
CA VAL A 434 8.94 29.12 10.27
C VAL A 434 7.75 28.27 10.74
N SER A 435 8.00 27.12 11.38
CA SER A 435 6.98 26.18 11.84
C SER A 435 7.14 25.84 13.32
N ASP A 436 6.12 26.13 14.13
CA ASP A 436 6.05 25.63 15.52
C ASP A 436 5.85 24.11 15.57
N TYR A 437 5.15 23.52 14.59
CA TYR A 437 5.02 22.07 14.48
C TYR A 437 6.38 21.40 14.28
N ALA A 438 7.20 21.92 13.35
CA ALA A 438 8.53 21.35 13.11
C ALA A 438 9.43 21.47 14.35
N GLU A 439 9.46 22.63 15.00
CA GLU A 439 10.23 22.85 16.22
C GLU A 439 9.84 21.87 17.33
N VAL A 440 8.53 21.75 17.65
CA VAL A 440 8.05 20.90 18.74
C VAL A 440 8.30 19.42 18.45
N ILE A 441 7.92 18.94 17.25
CA ILE A 441 8.02 17.51 16.93
C ILE A 441 9.47 17.06 16.80
N LEU A 442 10.36 17.86 16.19
CA LEU A 442 11.78 17.53 16.15
C LEU A 442 12.39 17.51 17.56
N SER A 443 12.02 18.45 18.42
CA SER A 443 12.48 18.45 19.81
C SER A 443 12.02 17.22 20.57
N ASP A 444 10.76 16.80 20.41
CA ASP A 444 10.21 15.59 21.02
C ASP A 444 10.94 14.33 20.51
N LEU A 445 11.23 14.22 19.20
CA LEU A 445 12.00 13.12 18.61
C LEU A 445 13.43 13.01 19.17
N HIS A 446 14.03 14.14 19.56
CA HIS A 446 15.38 14.19 20.12
C HIS A 446 15.42 14.23 21.65
N GLY A 447 14.26 14.29 22.31
CA GLY A 447 14.15 14.44 23.76
C GLY A 447 14.90 15.68 24.26
N ILE A 448 14.70 16.82 23.58
CA ILE A 448 15.18 18.14 23.99
C ILE A 448 13.98 19.08 24.19
N MET A 449 14.18 20.20 24.88
CA MET A 449 13.10 21.17 25.05
C MET A 449 12.96 22.03 23.79
N PRO A 450 11.76 22.13 23.18
CA PRO A 450 11.53 23.04 22.07
C PRO A 450 11.65 24.50 22.51
N HIS A 451 12.04 25.34 21.56
CA HIS A 451 12.29 26.76 21.78
C HIS A 451 13.37 27.08 22.84
N SER A 452 14.44 26.27 22.94
CA SER A 452 15.50 26.46 23.94
C SER A 452 16.89 26.72 23.33
N GLN A 453 17.48 27.88 23.66
CA GLN A 453 18.82 28.26 23.16
C GLN A 453 20.02 27.68 23.93
N GLY A 454 19.80 27.18 25.15
CA GLY A 454 20.89 26.87 26.09
C GLY A 454 21.17 25.39 26.41
N GLN A 455 20.49 24.42 25.78
CA GLN A 455 20.80 23.00 26.01
C GLN A 455 22.11 22.61 25.30
N LYS A 456 22.83 21.58 25.78
CA LYS A 456 24.01 21.04 25.07
C LYS A 456 23.58 20.50 23.70
N ARG A 457 23.80 21.30 22.66
CA ARG A 457 23.45 21.00 21.26
C ARG A 457 24.43 20.05 20.57
N ASP A 458 25.53 19.73 21.25
CA ASP A 458 26.64 18.88 20.75
C ASP A 458 26.17 17.50 20.26
N ASN A 459 24.99 17.05 20.70
CA ASN A 459 24.41 15.74 20.36
C ASN A 459 23.27 15.82 19.34
N LEU A 460 22.92 16.99 18.81
CA LEU A 460 21.91 17.08 17.75
C LEU A 460 22.47 16.55 16.43
N PRO A 461 21.68 15.78 15.66
CA PRO A 461 22.14 15.23 14.39
C PRO A 461 22.29 16.29 13.31
N PHE A 462 21.69 17.47 13.48
CA PHE A 462 21.90 18.60 12.58
C PHE A 462 21.65 19.94 13.28
N ILE A 463 22.30 20.99 12.76
CA ILE A 463 22.09 22.38 13.16
C ILE A 463 22.13 23.26 11.91
N PHE A 464 21.16 24.17 11.82
CA PHE A 464 21.11 25.22 10.81
C PHE A 464 21.90 26.45 11.30
N TYR A 465 22.84 26.93 10.51
CA TYR A 465 23.52 28.21 10.72
C TYR A 465 22.96 29.21 9.74
N LYS A 466 22.18 30.18 10.23
CA LYS A 466 21.48 31.14 9.36
C LYS A 466 21.40 32.52 10.01
N ARG A 467 21.91 33.54 9.32
CA ARG A 467 21.88 34.93 9.81
C ARG A 467 20.45 35.42 10.05
N THR A 468 20.19 35.96 11.24
CA THR A 468 18.86 36.44 11.61
C THR A 468 18.66 37.88 11.16
N GLN A 469 17.52 38.15 10.51
CA GLN A 469 17.10 39.51 10.20
C GLN A 469 16.06 39.96 11.24
N GLY A 470 16.37 41.03 11.97
CA GLY A 470 15.44 41.63 12.94
C GLY A 470 15.63 41.15 14.39
N THR A 471 15.14 41.98 15.32
CA THR A 471 15.32 41.76 16.75
C THR A 471 14.38 40.71 17.34
N ASP A 472 13.19 40.53 16.78
CA ASP A 472 12.09 39.69 17.29
C ASP A 472 11.85 38.40 16.47
N HIS A 473 12.84 37.97 15.69
CA HIS A 473 12.69 36.85 14.77
C HIS A 473 12.62 35.49 15.53
N PRO A 474 11.65 34.59 15.24
CA PRO A 474 11.44 33.32 15.95
C PRO A 474 12.67 32.42 16.07
N ARG A 475 13.54 32.45 15.05
CA ARG A 475 14.83 31.74 15.02
C ARG A 475 15.70 31.96 16.27
N LYS A 476 15.61 33.13 16.91
CA LYS A 476 16.34 33.44 18.15
C LYS A 476 15.92 32.59 19.35
N ASN A 477 14.84 31.83 19.24
CA ASN A 477 14.43 30.91 20.28
C ASN A 477 14.50 29.46 19.79
N SER A 478 14.74 29.20 18.50
CA SER A 478 14.76 27.84 17.95
C SER A 478 15.92 27.00 18.51
N SER A 479 15.62 25.73 18.78
CA SER A 479 16.57 24.72 19.27
C SER A 479 17.51 24.22 18.16
N PHE A 480 17.14 24.42 16.90
CA PHE A 480 17.83 23.86 15.72
C PHE A 480 18.61 24.89 14.91
N TYR A 481 18.59 26.17 15.32
CA TYR A 481 19.28 27.26 14.62
C TYR A 481 20.34 27.94 15.48
N LEU A 482 21.43 28.33 14.84
CA LEU A 482 22.49 29.19 15.36
C LEU A 482 22.77 30.33 14.39
N GLU A 483 23.29 31.43 14.92
CA GLU A 483 23.88 32.47 14.08
C GLU A 483 25.32 32.07 13.72
N PRO A 484 25.70 32.14 12.43
CA PRO A 484 27.09 31.95 12.05
C PRO A 484 27.94 33.13 12.53
N GLU A 485 29.23 32.89 12.78
CA GLU A 485 30.20 33.96 12.97
C GLU A 485 30.23 34.90 11.74
N SER A 486 30.67 36.14 11.91
CA SER A 486 30.58 37.18 10.86
C SER A 486 31.25 36.80 9.53
N THR A 487 32.28 35.95 9.57
CA THR A 487 33.02 35.47 8.39
C THR A 487 32.46 34.17 7.81
N GLN A 488 31.58 33.48 8.53
CA GLN A 488 31.02 32.20 8.11
C GLN A 488 29.77 32.38 7.26
N LYS A 489 29.61 31.47 6.30
CA LYS A 489 28.43 31.37 5.44
C LYS A 489 27.28 30.66 6.15
N ASP A 490 26.10 30.94 5.64
CA ASP A 490 24.88 30.19 5.94
C ASP A 490 25.06 28.73 5.50
N ARG A 491 24.74 27.78 6.39
CA ARG A 491 25.02 26.36 6.17
C ARG A 491 24.16 25.44 7.02
N VAL A 492 24.20 24.15 6.72
CA VAL A 492 23.78 23.08 7.64
C VAL A 492 24.98 22.23 8.02
N GLU A 493 25.12 21.99 9.32
CA GLU A 493 26.00 20.96 9.86
C GLU A 493 25.16 19.72 10.17
N PHE A 494 25.62 18.55 9.73
CA PHE A 494 24.87 17.29 9.80
C PHE A 494 25.79 16.12 10.20
N GLY A 495 25.25 15.22 11.01
CA GLY A 495 25.96 14.09 11.59
C GLY A 495 26.75 14.43 12.85
N PRO A 496 27.31 13.41 13.54
CA PRO A 496 27.99 13.58 14.82
C PRO A 496 29.18 14.54 14.69
N ASN A 497 29.13 15.65 15.43
CA ASN A 497 30.08 16.77 15.40
C ASN A 497 30.15 17.53 14.05
N GLY A 498 29.08 17.54 13.24
CA GLY A 498 29.03 18.33 12.01
C GLY A 498 29.96 17.81 10.91
N ARG A 499 30.09 16.48 10.80
CA ARG A 499 30.93 15.80 9.81
C ARG A 499 30.60 16.21 8.38
N THR A 500 29.32 16.37 8.07
CA THR A 500 28.86 16.83 6.76
C THR A 500 28.42 18.28 6.88
N ARG A 501 28.95 19.12 6.00
CA ARG A 501 28.60 20.54 5.92
C ARG A 501 28.13 20.87 4.52
N VAL A 502 26.99 21.55 4.42
CA VAL A 502 26.45 22.03 3.15
C VAL A 502 26.23 23.53 3.26
N GLU A 503 27.04 24.29 2.54
CA GLU A 503 26.92 25.75 2.44
C GLU A 503 25.78 26.12 1.49
N CYS A 504 25.10 27.22 1.79
CA CYS A 504 24.07 27.80 0.95
C CYS A 504 24.61 29.09 0.32
N ASP A 505 24.66 29.14 -1.00
CA ASP A 505 25.27 30.24 -1.75
C ASP A 505 24.50 30.52 -3.05
N GLU A 506 24.65 31.73 -3.58
CA GLU A 506 24.20 32.13 -4.92
C GLU A 506 25.36 32.84 -5.64
N TYR A 507 25.58 32.51 -6.91
CA TYR A 507 26.64 33.09 -7.74
C TYR A 507 26.10 33.43 -9.13
N ALA A 508 26.60 34.52 -9.72
CA ALA A 508 26.22 34.94 -11.06
C ALA A 508 26.82 34.01 -12.13
N ASN A 509 26.03 33.68 -13.15
CA ASN A 509 26.42 32.84 -14.28
C ASN A 509 25.86 33.41 -15.59
N ASP A 510 26.73 33.64 -16.58
CA ASP A 510 26.29 34.11 -17.89
C ASP A 510 26.20 32.91 -18.85
N GLN A 511 24.98 32.39 -19.05
CA GLN A 511 24.70 31.36 -20.06
C GLN A 511 23.96 31.99 -21.25
N ASP A 512 24.49 31.83 -22.46
CA ASP A 512 23.85 32.18 -23.74
C ASP A 512 23.30 33.62 -23.82
N GLY A 513 23.96 34.58 -23.16
CA GLY A 513 23.58 36.00 -23.18
C GLY A 513 22.39 36.37 -22.29
N VAL A 514 21.87 35.42 -21.51
CA VAL A 514 20.88 35.65 -20.45
C VAL A 514 21.59 35.62 -19.11
N LYS A 515 21.42 36.66 -18.29
CA LYS A 515 21.91 36.65 -16.91
C LYS A 515 21.12 35.62 -16.11
N CYS A 516 21.78 34.57 -15.64
CA CYS A 516 21.20 33.61 -14.72
C CYS A 516 22.02 33.59 -13.43
N ASN A 517 21.38 33.42 -12.28
CA ASN A 517 22.10 33.14 -11.04
C ASN A 517 21.97 31.65 -10.76
N HIS A 518 23.10 30.98 -10.55
CA HIS A 518 23.13 29.60 -10.10
C HIS A 518 23.33 29.59 -8.58
N GLY A 519 22.55 28.78 -7.88
CA GLY A 519 22.61 28.71 -6.42
C GLY A 519 22.55 27.29 -5.90
N GLN A 520 23.05 27.14 -4.67
CA GLN A 520 22.94 25.92 -3.88
C GLN A 520 22.22 26.23 -2.58
N THR A 521 21.23 25.40 -2.24
CA THR A 521 20.55 25.38 -0.95
C THR A 521 20.56 23.96 -0.38
N CYS A 522 19.98 23.77 0.80
CA CYS A 522 19.86 22.45 1.39
C CYS A 522 18.52 22.25 2.10
N ILE A 523 18.23 20.99 2.41
CA ILE A 523 17.06 20.59 3.18
C ILE A 523 17.41 19.39 4.05
N VAL A 524 16.88 19.41 5.27
CA VAL A 524 16.81 18.22 6.12
C VAL A 524 15.39 17.65 6.05
N ILE A 525 15.26 16.43 5.54
CA ILE A 525 14.00 15.67 5.58
C ILE A 525 14.07 14.76 6.78
N THR A 526 13.07 14.82 7.65
CA THR A 526 12.93 13.88 8.77
C THR A 526 11.77 12.94 8.49
N ILE A 527 11.98 11.63 8.61
CA ILE A 527 10.95 10.60 8.49
C ILE A 527 11.00 9.76 9.75
N ALA A 528 9.94 9.76 10.56
CA ALA A 528 9.94 9.09 11.85
C ALA A 528 8.57 8.54 12.23
N LYS A 529 8.58 7.63 13.19
CA LYS A 529 7.43 7.30 14.03
C LYS A 529 6.93 8.58 14.69
N ASN A 530 5.62 8.84 14.59
CA ASN A 530 5.00 9.95 15.29
C ASN A 530 5.19 9.74 16.81
N PRO A 531 5.82 10.68 17.54
CA PRO A 531 6.06 10.55 18.97
C PRO A 531 4.78 10.58 19.81
N HIS A 532 3.66 11.05 19.24
CA HIS A 532 2.36 11.17 19.91
C HIS A 532 1.41 10.08 19.40
N GLN A 533 1.61 8.86 19.91
CA GLN A 533 0.92 7.65 19.50
C GLN A 533 -0.55 7.59 19.92
N SER A 534 -1.34 6.84 19.17
CA SER A 534 -2.74 6.55 19.50
C SER A 534 -2.89 5.66 20.73
N ALA A 535 -4.02 5.81 21.44
CA ALA A 535 -4.40 4.96 22.56
C ALA A 535 -4.58 3.47 22.18
N ASN A 536 -4.78 3.16 20.90
CA ASN A 536 -4.92 1.80 20.40
C ASN A 536 -3.57 1.11 20.07
N GLY A 537 -2.44 1.78 20.28
CA GLY A 537 -1.10 1.26 20.00
C GLY A 537 -0.71 1.23 18.52
N GLU A 538 -1.50 1.85 17.64
CA GLU A 538 -1.16 1.94 16.22
C GLU A 538 -0.06 2.98 15.97
N GLN A 539 0.94 2.56 15.19
CA GLN A 539 2.12 3.37 14.90
C GLN A 539 1.86 4.32 13.72
N ARG A 540 1.66 5.60 14.02
CA ARG A 540 1.60 6.67 13.01
C ARG A 540 2.99 7.14 12.60
N GLN A 541 3.07 7.80 11.45
CA GLN A 541 4.30 8.37 10.87
C GLN A 541 4.23 9.89 10.77
N VAL A 542 5.38 10.56 10.91
CA VAL A 542 5.55 11.99 10.70
C VAL A 542 6.71 12.23 9.73
N MET A 543 6.50 13.14 8.79
CA MET A 543 7.54 13.66 7.89
C MET A 543 7.68 15.17 8.10
N ILE A 544 8.91 15.66 8.18
CA ILE A 544 9.18 17.10 8.36
C ILE A 544 10.13 17.56 7.27
N LEU A 545 9.68 18.53 6.46
CA LEU A 545 10.45 19.12 5.36
C LEU A 545 11.09 20.43 5.85
N SER A 546 12.30 20.34 6.39
CA SER A 546 13.04 21.49 6.93
C SER A 546 13.98 22.09 5.89
N GLY A 547 13.40 22.83 4.94
CA GLY A 547 14.15 23.52 3.90
C GLY A 547 14.91 24.73 4.42
N PHE A 548 16.17 24.91 4.00
CA PHE A 548 16.92 26.13 4.31
C PHE A 548 16.29 27.37 3.63
N THR A 549 15.76 27.15 2.43
CA THR A 549 14.96 28.08 1.61
C THR A 549 13.71 27.37 1.09
N GLY A 550 12.72 28.11 0.60
CA GLY A 550 11.51 27.51 0.00
C GLY A 550 11.82 26.62 -1.21
N VAL A 551 12.82 26.97 -2.02
CA VAL A 551 13.33 26.11 -3.12
C VAL A 551 13.86 24.79 -2.58
N GLY A 552 14.51 24.78 -1.42
CA GLY A 552 14.93 23.56 -0.74
C GLY A 552 13.74 22.67 -0.36
N THR A 553 12.67 23.27 0.20
CA THR A 553 11.41 22.57 0.50
C THR A 553 10.77 21.95 -0.74
N TYR A 554 10.76 22.69 -1.85
CA TYR A 554 10.26 22.18 -3.13
C TYR A 554 11.16 21.07 -3.71
N GLY A 555 12.48 21.22 -3.60
CA GLY A 555 13.43 20.16 -3.96
C GLY A 555 13.16 18.86 -3.19
N ALA A 556 12.92 18.92 -1.88
CA ALA A 556 12.57 17.72 -1.13
C ALA A 556 11.31 17.03 -1.63
N ILE A 557 10.25 17.77 -1.98
CA ILE A 557 9.05 17.10 -2.48
C ILE A 557 9.31 16.46 -3.83
N LYS A 558 10.03 17.12 -4.75
CA LYS A 558 10.44 16.51 -6.02
C LYS A 558 11.25 15.23 -5.81
N PHE A 559 12.20 15.25 -4.88
CA PHE A 559 12.95 14.06 -4.51
C PHE A 559 12.06 12.91 -4.01
N LEU A 560 10.94 13.22 -3.34
CA LEU A 560 10.01 12.24 -2.76
C LEU A 560 8.84 11.85 -3.66
N THR A 561 8.59 12.58 -4.76
CA THR A 561 7.38 12.40 -5.57
C THR A 561 7.60 12.36 -7.08
N ASP A 562 8.81 12.61 -7.59
CA ASP A 562 9.04 12.67 -9.04
C ASP A 562 9.19 11.27 -9.69
N PRO A 563 8.22 10.80 -10.47
CA PRO A 563 8.26 9.47 -11.06
C PRO A 563 9.13 9.39 -12.32
N THR A 564 9.83 10.45 -12.74
CA THR A 564 10.64 10.47 -13.97
C THR A 564 11.96 9.70 -13.86
N ASN A 565 12.28 9.15 -12.68
CA ASN A 565 13.55 8.53 -12.30
C ASN A 565 14.73 9.49 -12.14
N GLN A 566 14.53 10.80 -12.30
CA GLN A 566 15.62 11.80 -12.20
C GLN A 566 16.44 11.63 -10.92
N TYR A 567 15.78 11.29 -9.79
CA TYR A 567 16.41 11.16 -8.48
C TYR A 567 16.56 9.72 -7.97
N ASN A 568 16.23 8.71 -8.79
CA ASN A 568 16.27 7.31 -8.36
C ASN A 568 17.65 6.88 -7.86
N ARG A 569 18.73 7.40 -8.47
CA ARG A 569 20.10 7.09 -8.01
C ARG A 569 20.32 7.49 -6.56
N GLU A 570 19.82 8.66 -6.17
CA GLU A 570 19.95 9.18 -4.81
C GLU A 570 19.01 8.45 -3.83
N LEU A 571 17.80 8.10 -4.26
CA LEU A 571 16.89 7.23 -3.48
C LEU A 571 17.50 5.84 -3.25
N ILE A 572 18.12 5.24 -4.27
CA ILE A 572 18.83 3.96 -4.13
C ILE A 572 19.99 4.09 -3.14
N LYS A 573 20.76 5.19 -3.17
CA LYS A 573 21.82 5.44 -2.17
C LYS A 573 21.24 5.49 -0.75
N PHE A 574 20.10 6.15 -0.56
CA PHE A 574 19.39 6.17 0.72
C PHE A 574 19.02 4.75 1.18
N PHE A 575 18.33 3.96 0.36
CA PHE A 575 17.93 2.59 0.74
C PHE A 575 19.13 1.66 0.97
N LYS A 576 20.23 1.82 0.20
CA LYS A 576 21.49 1.09 0.45
C LYS A 576 22.07 1.43 1.82
N HIS A 577 21.99 2.69 2.24
CA HIS A 577 22.47 3.11 3.56
C HIS A 577 21.67 2.47 4.71
N GLU A 578 20.39 2.20 4.50
CA GLU A 578 19.53 1.53 5.47
C GLU A 578 19.74 0.01 5.55
N ASN A 579 20.65 -0.58 4.74
CA ASN A 579 20.89 -2.03 4.66
C ASN A 579 19.62 -2.85 4.40
N LYS A 580 18.55 -2.24 3.85
CA LYS A 580 17.24 -2.87 3.66
C LYS A 580 16.47 -2.28 2.48
N ASN A 581 15.69 -3.14 1.82
CA ASN A 581 14.86 -2.81 0.65
C ASN A 581 13.51 -2.17 1.00
N LYS A 582 13.26 -1.78 2.26
CA LYS A 582 12.01 -1.13 2.74
C LYS A 582 12.28 -0.30 3.99
N LEU A 583 11.61 0.84 4.15
CA LEU A 583 11.35 1.47 5.44
C LEU A 583 10.30 0.61 6.18
N PRO A 584 10.73 -0.27 7.08
CA PRO A 584 10.25 -0.09 8.44
C PRO A 584 11.41 -0.18 9.41
N PHE A 585 11.45 0.73 10.39
CA PHE A 585 12.39 0.74 11.51
C PHE A 585 12.35 -0.61 12.23
N PRO A 586 13.25 -1.56 11.90
CA PRO A 586 13.04 -2.98 12.23
C PRO A 586 13.44 -3.29 13.66
N ASN A 587 14.22 -2.41 14.26
CA ASN A 587 14.54 -2.42 15.68
C ASN A 587 13.56 -1.49 16.38
N ASN A 588 12.96 -1.97 17.47
CA ASN A 588 12.12 -1.14 18.34
C ASN A 588 12.83 0.16 18.76
N ASN A 589 14.16 0.13 18.89
CA ASN A 589 14.97 1.27 19.33
C ASN A 589 15.22 2.34 18.26
N ILE A 590 14.84 2.14 16.98
CA ILE A 590 14.95 3.18 15.95
C ILE A 590 13.58 3.85 15.77
N LEU A 591 13.55 5.16 15.98
CA LEU A 591 12.36 6.00 15.83
C LEU A 591 12.23 6.57 14.42
N GLY A 592 13.33 6.80 13.71
CA GLY A 592 13.31 7.59 12.49
C GLY A 592 14.65 7.71 11.78
N VAL A 593 14.67 8.48 10.71
CA VAL A 593 15.87 8.91 9.97
C VAL A 593 15.78 10.40 9.60
N HIS A 594 16.94 11.04 9.53
CA HIS A 594 17.13 12.33 8.87
C HIS A 594 17.90 12.12 7.57
N LEU A 595 17.55 12.90 6.56
CA LEU A 595 18.20 12.96 5.26
C LEU A 595 18.65 14.39 5.02
N LEU A 596 19.93 14.58 4.71
CA LEU A 596 20.45 15.87 4.25
C LEU A 596 20.56 15.85 2.73
N LEU A 597 19.85 16.74 2.06
CA LEU A 597 19.96 16.94 0.61
C LEU A 597 20.56 18.32 0.31
N ALA A 598 21.42 18.38 -0.70
CA ALA A 598 21.77 19.62 -1.38
C ALA A 598 20.89 19.77 -2.63
N VAL A 599 20.40 20.98 -2.86
CA VAL A 599 19.55 21.32 -4.00
C VAL A 599 20.23 22.45 -4.77
N GLU A 600 20.64 22.16 -6.00
CA GLU A 600 21.10 23.17 -6.95
C GLU A 600 19.90 23.73 -7.69
N TYR A 601 19.94 25.02 -8.03
CA TYR A 601 18.87 25.70 -8.74
C TYR A 601 19.42 26.81 -9.62
N ASP A 602 18.67 27.12 -10.66
CA ASP A 602 18.91 28.30 -11.50
C ASP A 602 17.82 29.34 -11.24
N CYS A 603 18.18 30.61 -11.36
CA CYS A 603 17.30 31.75 -11.24
C CYS A 603 17.45 32.62 -12.48
N LEU A 604 16.36 32.82 -13.23
CA LEU A 604 16.37 33.73 -14.36
C LEU A 604 16.28 35.17 -13.87
N ASP A 605 17.22 36.02 -14.30
CA ASP A 605 17.17 37.48 -14.09
C ASP A 605 16.51 38.13 -15.31
N ASP A 606 15.22 37.88 -15.49
CA ASP A 606 14.42 38.37 -16.63
C ASP A 606 13.64 39.66 -16.31
N GLY A 607 13.87 40.25 -15.13
CA GLY A 607 13.16 41.44 -14.66
C GLY A 607 11.71 41.18 -14.22
N SER A 608 11.26 39.92 -14.13
CA SER A 608 9.93 39.58 -13.61
C SER A 608 9.84 39.76 -12.09
N SER A 609 8.65 40.13 -11.61
CA SER A 609 8.38 40.21 -10.17
C SER A 609 8.01 38.83 -9.62
N GLY A 610 8.87 38.23 -8.81
CA GLY A 610 8.59 36.96 -8.12
C GLY A 610 9.85 36.11 -7.91
N ASP A 611 9.73 35.04 -7.13
CA ASP A 611 10.80 34.07 -6.95
C ASP A 611 10.79 33.09 -8.14
N THR A 612 11.79 33.18 -9.03
CA THR A 612 11.92 32.41 -10.29
C THR A 612 12.85 31.21 -10.18
N ARG A 613 13.32 30.87 -8.97
CA ARG A 613 14.28 29.79 -8.77
C ARG A 613 13.68 28.42 -9.12
N GLU A 614 14.38 27.61 -9.90
CA GLU A 614 13.96 26.24 -10.24
C GLU A 614 15.05 25.22 -9.88
N PRO A 615 14.71 24.16 -9.10
CA PRO A 615 15.66 23.09 -8.81
C PRO A 615 16.15 22.40 -10.08
N THR A 616 17.47 22.32 -10.25
CA THR A 616 18.12 21.67 -11.39
C THR A 616 18.72 20.32 -11.02
N SER A 617 19.27 20.21 -9.81
CA SER A 617 19.83 18.96 -9.31
C SER A 617 19.57 18.78 -7.80
N ILE A 618 19.47 17.51 -7.38
CA ILE A 618 19.28 17.14 -5.97
C ILE A 618 20.25 16.01 -5.65
N THR A 619 21.05 16.18 -4.60
CA THR A 619 22.07 15.21 -4.20
C THR A 619 21.94 14.85 -2.73
N LEU A 620 21.93 13.55 -2.40
CA LEU A 620 21.97 13.06 -1.03
C LEU A 620 23.38 13.26 -0.44
N LYS A 621 23.47 14.01 0.67
CA LYS A 621 24.73 14.33 1.35
C LYS A 621 24.93 13.56 2.65
N GLY A 622 23.86 13.08 3.29
CA GLY A 622 23.96 12.32 4.53
C GLY A 622 22.64 11.70 4.98
N VAL A 623 22.76 10.64 5.79
CA VAL A 623 21.65 9.96 6.46
C VAL A 623 22.04 9.75 7.92
N GLU A 624 21.16 10.10 8.86
CA GLU A 624 21.38 9.91 10.31
C GLU A 624 20.16 9.25 10.95
N LYS A 625 20.39 8.32 11.88
CA LYS A 625 19.32 7.56 12.54
C LYS A 625 18.86 8.23 13.82
N ILE A 626 17.56 8.15 14.08
CA ILE A 626 16.93 8.61 15.33
C ILE A 626 16.73 7.39 16.22
N PHE A 627 17.30 7.43 17.42
CA PHE A 627 17.19 6.34 18.40
C PHE A 627 16.24 6.72 19.53
N GLN A 628 15.47 5.75 20.00
CA GLN A 628 14.68 5.87 21.22
C GLN A 628 15.65 6.01 22.39
N LYS A 629 15.56 7.11 23.14
CA LYS A 629 16.29 7.23 24.40
C LYS A 629 15.68 6.22 25.38
N CYS A 630 16.50 5.33 25.94
CA CYS A 630 16.07 4.53 27.08
C CYS A 630 15.80 5.48 28.24
N ASP A 631 14.57 5.47 28.77
CA ASP A 631 14.23 6.15 30.01
C ASP A 631 15.15 5.64 31.12
N GLN A 632 16.08 6.49 31.57
CA GLN A 632 16.81 6.30 32.82
C GLN A 632 15.94 6.78 34.00
N SER A 633 14.71 6.25 34.09
CA SER A 633 13.76 6.52 35.19
C SER A 633 13.19 5.23 35.78
N CYS A 634 14.02 4.19 35.84
CA CYS A 634 13.86 3.06 36.76
C CYS A 634 15.19 2.85 37.50
N GLY A 635 15.44 3.74 38.46
CA GLY A 635 16.47 3.61 39.48
C GLY A 635 15.82 3.64 40.85
#